data_AF-A0A955R3R2-F1
#
_entry.id   AF-A0A955R3R2-F1
#
_cell.length_a   1.000
_cell.length_b   1.000
_cell.length_c   1.000
_cell.angle_alpha   90.00
_cell.angle_beta   90.00
_cell.angle_gamma   90.00
#
_symmetry.space_group_name_H-M   'P 1'
#
loop_
_entity.id
_entity.type
_entity.pdbx_description
1 polymer ?
#
loop_
_entity_poly.entity_id
_entity_poly.type
_entity_poly.pdbx_seq_one_letter_code
_entity_poly.pdbx_strand_id
1 'polypeptide(L)'
;MNPARPEGTETPQKKRPPGKRPAGRPRPPEQKKPPAKKLSNKTIRTLVIAGVLFIAVLAAGTSYYFKMVKEDAAPASGQAPVQEVEAPVPPASVLPESVQALVDAGQLKDALDALGPVVDGDPDNIELLIASAKLHVQAGRFKGADKLAKSILEKEPERAVAHAIIAECLFQRAQFEEAMKKSLEAISLDKNESMPYLTLGKIYLRKREYQEALPVLKKAARLDGKNPVTWAQMSSVYINTDQYDKALLAGKAALEADPNYAAAYFNLAVAYFKKEDAPRAIANIEKAEALYRERADEHWVALCRQNKQMFLKHFKIRAEDLHPETSN
;
A
#
# COMPACT_ATOMS: atom_id res chain seq x y z
N MET A 1 11.00 -28.56 73.54
CA MET A 1 9.98 -29.59 73.81
C MET A 1 9.05 -29.68 72.60
N ASN A 2 9.18 -30.75 71.81
CA ASN A 2 8.18 -31.22 70.84
C ASN A 2 8.51 -32.71 70.57
N PRO A 3 7.58 -33.68 70.70
CA PRO A 3 7.92 -35.10 70.70
C PRO A 3 7.93 -35.74 69.30
N ALA A 4 8.54 -36.92 69.28
CA ALA A 4 9.04 -37.70 68.14
C ALA A 4 8.00 -38.24 67.16
N ARG A 5 8.45 -38.48 65.92
CA ARG A 5 7.86 -39.42 64.94
C ARG A 5 8.90 -40.50 64.61
N PRO A 6 8.53 -41.79 64.55
CA PRO A 6 9.46 -42.85 64.18
C PRO A 6 9.45 -43.18 62.66
N GLU A 7 10.61 -43.61 62.18
CA GLU A 7 10.88 -44.47 61.00
C GLU A 7 10.01 -45.74 61.08
N GLY A 8 9.62 -46.51 60.06
CA GLY A 8 10.07 -46.75 58.70
C GLY A 8 9.88 -48.26 58.46
N THR A 9 9.24 -48.72 57.38
CA THR A 9 9.34 -50.13 56.92
C THR A 9 8.95 -50.23 55.43
N GLU A 10 9.92 -50.55 54.58
CA GLU A 10 9.72 -51.10 53.23
C GLU A 10 9.28 -52.57 53.30
N THR A 11 8.54 -53.06 52.28
CA THR A 11 8.56 -54.43 51.69
C THR A 11 7.38 -54.55 50.67
N PRO A 12 7.31 -55.58 49.79
CA PRO A 12 8.12 -55.78 48.58
C PRO A 12 7.26 -55.87 47.29
N GLN A 13 7.86 -55.57 46.12
CA GLN A 13 7.22 -55.69 44.80
C GLN A 13 6.81 -57.14 44.47
N LYS A 14 5.51 -57.37 44.22
CA LYS A 14 4.98 -58.63 43.67
C LYS A 14 5.22 -58.72 42.16
N LYS A 15 5.93 -59.76 41.73
CA LYS A 15 6.14 -60.17 40.32
C LYS A 15 4.80 -60.50 39.65
N ARG A 16 4.54 -59.93 38.45
CA ARG A 16 3.40 -60.28 37.59
C ARG A 16 3.71 -61.54 36.74
N PRO A 17 2.72 -62.41 36.47
CA PRO A 17 2.88 -63.59 35.61
C PRO A 17 2.86 -63.23 34.10
N PRO A 18 3.41 -64.07 33.21
CA PRO A 18 3.54 -63.78 31.79
C PRO A 18 2.20 -63.91 31.05
N GLY A 19 1.70 -62.81 30.50
CA GLY A 19 0.53 -62.77 29.61
C GLY A 19 0.89 -63.23 28.19
N LYS A 20 0.11 -64.17 27.66
CA LYS A 20 0.25 -64.82 26.35
C LYS A 20 0.28 -63.80 25.20
N ARG A 21 1.21 -63.96 24.24
CA ARG A 21 1.24 -63.17 22.99
C ARG A 21 -0.03 -63.45 22.17
N PRO A 22 -0.71 -62.44 21.61
CA PRO A 22 -1.84 -62.66 20.72
C PRO A 22 -1.36 -63.26 19.39
N ALA A 23 -2.11 -64.24 18.89
CA ALA A 23 -1.89 -64.89 17.60
C ALA A 23 -1.91 -63.85 16.46
N GLY A 24 -0.91 -63.88 15.58
CA GLY A 24 -0.82 -63.02 14.42
C GLY A 24 -2.03 -63.18 13.50
N ARG A 25 -2.58 -62.06 13.02
CA ARG A 25 -3.67 -62.08 12.02
C ARG A 25 -3.20 -62.81 10.75
N PRO A 26 -4.04 -63.63 10.11
CA PRO A 26 -3.70 -64.25 8.83
C PRO A 26 -3.48 -63.15 7.77
N ARG A 27 -2.45 -63.32 6.93
CA ARG A 27 -2.20 -62.41 5.80
C ARG A 27 -3.37 -62.50 4.81
N PRO A 28 -3.87 -61.36 4.28
CA PRO A 28 -4.89 -61.39 3.24
C PRO A 28 -4.32 -62.01 1.95
N PRO A 29 -5.16 -62.66 1.13
CA PRO A 29 -4.71 -63.28 -0.12
C PRO A 29 -4.13 -62.23 -1.06
N GLU A 30 -3.02 -62.58 -1.70
CA GLU A 30 -2.28 -61.74 -2.64
C GLU A 30 -3.16 -61.44 -3.87
N GLN A 31 -3.74 -60.25 -3.94
CA GLN A 31 -4.45 -59.78 -5.14
C GLN A 31 -3.42 -59.59 -6.26
N LYS A 32 -3.47 -60.45 -7.29
CA LYS A 32 -2.70 -60.24 -8.53
C LYS A 32 -3.06 -58.86 -9.09
N LYS A 33 -2.08 -57.95 -9.14
CA LYS A 33 -2.24 -56.64 -9.79
C LYS A 33 -2.77 -56.87 -11.22
N PRO A 34 -3.82 -56.15 -11.66
CA PRO A 34 -4.27 -56.25 -13.05
C PRO A 34 -3.11 -55.86 -13.98
N PRO A 35 -2.98 -56.50 -15.16
CA PRO A 35 -1.93 -56.15 -16.10
C PRO A 35 -2.05 -54.67 -16.46
N ALA A 36 -0.94 -53.95 -16.41
CA ALA A 36 -0.89 -52.55 -16.80
C ALA A 36 -1.46 -52.41 -18.22
N LYS A 37 -2.52 -51.60 -18.38
CA LYS A 37 -3.10 -51.32 -19.70
C LYS A 37 -1.99 -50.69 -20.56
N LYS A 38 -1.55 -51.40 -21.61
CA LYS A 38 -0.62 -50.84 -22.59
C LYS A 38 -1.30 -49.63 -23.24
N LEU A 39 -0.77 -48.44 -23.00
CA LEU A 39 -1.21 -47.22 -23.66
C LEU A 39 -1.04 -47.38 -25.17
N SER A 40 -2.05 -46.99 -25.95
CA SER A 40 -1.95 -47.02 -27.40
C SER A 40 -0.84 -46.08 -27.87
N ASN A 41 -0.18 -46.40 -28.99
CA ASN A 41 0.86 -45.53 -29.57
C ASN A 41 0.34 -44.10 -29.85
N LYS A 42 -0.97 -43.95 -30.11
CA LYS A 42 -1.61 -42.64 -30.27
C LYS A 42 -1.64 -41.87 -28.95
N THR A 43 -2.01 -42.52 -27.85
CA THR A 43 -2.04 -41.91 -26.51
C THR A 43 -0.63 -41.57 -26.01
N ILE A 44 0.36 -42.44 -26.27
CA ILE A 44 1.78 -42.16 -25.95
C ILE A 44 2.26 -40.93 -26.73
N ARG A 45 1.98 -40.85 -28.03
CA ARG A 45 2.34 -39.67 -28.84
C ARG A 45 1.69 -38.39 -28.35
N THR A 46 0.40 -38.41 -27.99
CA THR A 46 -0.29 -37.24 -27.42
C THR A 46 0.34 -36.79 -26.11
N LEU A 47 0.67 -37.73 -25.21
CA LEU A 47 1.33 -37.40 -23.93
C LEU A 47 2.75 -36.87 -24.12
N VAL A 48 3.51 -37.40 -25.08
CA VAL A 48 4.85 -36.89 -25.43
C VAL A 48 4.75 -35.46 -25.99
N ILE A 49 3.82 -35.19 -26.91
CA ILE A 49 3.62 -33.83 -27.45
C ILE A 49 3.18 -32.87 -26.36
N ALA A 50 2.25 -33.25 -25.49
CA ALA A 50 1.81 -32.43 -24.37
C ALA A 50 2.95 -32.16 -23.37
N GLY A 51 3.78 -33.15 -23.07
CA GLY A 51 4.97 -33.01 -22.23
C GLY A 51 6.01 -32.07 -22.83
N VAL A 52 6.29 -32.19 -24.13
CA VAL A 52 7.22 -31.29 -24.84
C VAL A 52 6.69 -29.85 -24.86
N LEU A 53 5.40 -29.64 -25.08
CA LEU A 53 4.78 -28.31 -25.02
C LEU A 53 4.82 -27.72 -23.60
N PHE A 54 4.59 -28.53 -22.57
CA PHE A 54 4.68 -28.08 -21.17
C PHE A 54 6.11 -27.69 -20.80
N ILE A 55 7.11 -28.47 -21.21
CA ILE A 55 8.53 -28.15 -21.02
C ILE A 55 8.91 -26.88 -21.79
N ALA A 56 8.40 -26.68 -23.01
CA ALA A 56 8.64 -25.47 -23.80
C ALA A 56 8.03 -24.22 -23.14
N VAL A 57 6.84 -24.32 -22.54
CA VAL A 57 6.21 -23.22 -21.77
C VAL A 57 7.00 -22.90 -20.50
N LEU A 58 7.50 -23.91 -19.79
CA LEU A 58 8.38 -23.70 -18.62
C LEU A 58 9.74 -23.09 -19.03
N ALA A 59 10.31 -23.51 -20.15
CA ALA A 59 11.53 -22.93 -20.70
C ALA A 59 11.33 -21.48 -21.17
N ALA A 60 10.20 -21.16 -21.80
CA ALA A 60 9.86 -19.81 -22.20
C ALA A 60 9.57 -18.92 -20.98
N GLY A 61 8.85 -19.43 -19.98
CA GLY A 61 8.57 -18.74 -18.73
C GLY A 61 9.83 -18.48 -17.90
N THR A 62 10.75 -19.44 -17.83
CA THR A 62 12.05 -19.24 -17.18
C THR A 62 12.96 -18.30 -17.96
N SER A 63 12.97 -18.35 -19.29
CA SER A 63 13.73 -17.39 -20.11
C SER A 63 13.16 -15.97 -20.03
N TYR A 64 11.84 -15.82 -19.91
CA TYR A 64 11.17 -14.55 -19.66
C TYR A 64 11.45 -14.03 -18.24
N TYR A 65 11.36 -14.90 -17.23
CA TYR A 65 11.75 -14.61 -15.85
C TYR A 65 13.22 -14.20 -15.74
N PHE A 66 14.13 -14.88 -16.44
CA PHE A 66 15.55 -14.57 -16.43
C PHE A 66 15.87 -13.27 -17.19
N LYS A 67 15.10 -12.93 -18.23
CA LYS A 67 15.19 -11.64 -18.91
C LYS A 67 14.74 -10.49 -18.01
N MET A 68 13.65 -10.69 -17.25
CA MET A 68 13.14 -9.72 -16.29
C MET A 68 14.07 -9.55 -15.08
N VAL A 69 14.62 -10.65 -14.55
CA VAL A 69 15.54 -10.63 -13.39
C VAL A 69 16.93 -10.09 -13.75
N LYS A 70 17.40 -10.26 -15.01
CA LYS A 70 18.67 -9.65 -15.46
C LYS A 70 18.58 -8.14 -15.66
N GLU A 71 17.40 -7.58 -15.93
CA GLU A 71 17.23 -6.12 -15.99
C GLU A 71 17.28 -5.48 -14.60
N ASP A 72 16.93 -6.22 -13.53
CA ASP A 72 16.89 -5.71 -12.15
C ASP A 72 18.12 -6.08 -11.28
N ALA A 73 19.11 -6.81 -11.82
CA ALA A 73 20.29 -7.27 -11.07
C ALA A 73 21.55 -6.46 -11.41
N ALA A 74 21.61 -5.21 -10.94
CA ALA A 74 22.86 -4.47 -10.75
C ALA A 74 22.98 -4.03 -9.27
N PRO A 75 24.17 -4.07 -8.65
CA PRO A 75 24.31 -3.87 -7.22
C PRO A 75 24.06 -2.40 -6.83
N ALA A 76 23.39 -2.23 -5.70
CA ALA A 76 23.19 -0.95 -5.02
C ALA A 76 24.51 -0.42 -4.44
N SER A 77 25.26 0.33 -5.24
CA SER A 77 26.26 1.29 -4.77
C SER A 77 26.68 2.20 -5.91
N GLY A 78 26.26 3.47 -5.86
CA GLY A 78 26.64 4.50 -6.82
C GLY A 78 25.42 5.19 -7.42
N GLN A 79 25.33 6.51 -7.21
CA GLN A 79 24.39 7.37 -7.92
C GLN A 79 24.55 7.14 -9.43
N ALA A 80 23.55 6.56 -10.07
CA ALA A 80 23.50 6.49 -11.53
C ALA A 80 23.09 7.87 -12.06
N PRO A 81 23.69 8.35 -13.16
CA PRO A 81 23.30 9.63 -13.75
C PRO A 81 21.84 9.50 -14.18
N VAL A 82 21.02 10.42 -13.67
CA VAL A 82 19.67 10.63 -14.18
C VAL A 82 19.87 10.95 -15.67
N GLN A 83 19.47 10.05 -16.56
CA GLN A 83 19.25 10.47 -17.93
C GLN A 83 18.15 11.52 -17.85
N GLU A 84 18.52 12.79 -18.06
CA GLU A 84 17.60 13.87 -18.34
C GLU A 84 16.83 13.47 -19.60
N VAL A 85 15.74 12.73 -19.40
CA VAL A 85 14.57 12.89 -20.24
C VAL A 85 14.20 14.33 -20.00
N GLU A 86 14.49 15.22 -20.96
CA GLU A 86 14.01 16.60 -20.91
C GLU A 86 12.55 16.54 -20.47
N ALA A 87 12.30 17.03 -19.25
CA ALA A 87 10.94 17.14 -18.77
C ALA A 87 10.22 17.98 -19.82
N PRO A 88 9.10 17.50 -20.38
CA PRO A 88 8.34 18.33 -21.29
C PRO A 88 8.15 19.67 -20.61
N VAL A 89 8.47 20.76 -21.32
CA VAL A 89 8.27 22.13 -20.83
C VAL A 89 6.89 22.14 -20.18
N PRO A 90 6.80 22.37 -18.86
CA PRO A 90 5.52 22.28 -18.19
C PRO A 90 4.58 23.23 -18.93
N PRO A 91 3.41 22.75 -19.39
CA PRO A 91 2.47 23.64 -20.05
C PRO A 91 2.24 24.84 -19.14
N ALA A 92 2.13 26.03 -19.74
CA ALA A 92 1.87 27.26 -18.99
C ALA A 92 0.76 26.99 -17.97
N SER A 93 0.97 27.43 -16.73
CA SER A 93 0.00 27.19 -15.65
C SER A 93 -1.37 27.66 -16.11
N VAL A 94 -2.30 26.73 -16.20
CA VAL A 94 -3.70 27.01 -16.55
C VAL A 94 -4.37 27.81 -15.41
N LEU A 95 -3.84 27.71 -14.20
CA LEU A 95 -4.28 28.51 -13.06
C LEU A 95 -3.69 29.93 -13.12
N PRO A 96 -4.49 30.97 -12.81
CA PRO A 96 -3.97 32.30 -12.56
C PRO A 96 -2.84 32.27 -11.52
N GLU A 97 -1.81 33.10 -11.70
CA GLU A 97 -0.64 33.14 -10.79
C GLU A 97 -1.04 33.35 -9.32
N SER A 98 -2.06 34.18 -9.08
CA SER A 98 -2.60 34.41 -7.73
C SER A 98 -3.21 33.14 -7.12
N VAL A 99 -3.90 32.32 -7.92
CA VAL A 99 -4.44 31.04 -7.48
C VAL A 99 -3.30 30.05 -7.25
N GLN A 100 -2.31 30.00 -8.16
CA GLN A 100 -1.16 29.11 -8.01
C GLN A 100 -0.37 29.42 -6.73
N ALA A 101 -0.14 30.70 -6.40
CA ALA A 101 0.52 31.10 -5.17
C ALA A 101 -0.24 30.63 -3.91
N LEU A 102 -1.58 30.69 -3.93
CA LEU A 102 -2.40 30.16 -2.84
C LEU A 102 -2.31 28.63 -2.74
N VAL A 103 -2.26 27.92 -3.88
CA VAL A 103 -2.04 26.46 -3.90
C VAL A 103 -0.69 26.10 -3.32
N ASP A 104 0.37 26.81 -3.72
CA ASP A 104 1.73 26.58 -3.24
C ASP A 104 1.87 26.91 -1.74
N ALA A 105 1.13 27.90 -1.25
CA ALA A 105 1.02 28.22 0.17
C ALA A 105 0.13 27.22 0.95
N GLY A 106 -0.49 26.23 0.29
CA GLY A 106 -1.41 25.28 0.91
C GLY A 106 -2.77 25.88 1.30
N GLN A 107 -3.07 27.12 0.88
CA GLN A 107 -4.32 27.83 1.12
C GLN A 107 -5.40 27.38 0.13
N LEU A 108 -5.71 26.07 0.13
CA LEU A 108 -6.58 25.44 -0.88
C LEU A 108 -8.02 25.99 -0.87
N LYS A 109 -8.50 26.45 0.29
CA LYS A 109 -9.82 27.10 0.38
C LYS A 109 -9.82 28.42 -0.38
N ASP A 110 -8.87 29.29 -0.06
CA ASP A 110 -8.77 30.63 -0.67
C ASP A 110 -8.49 30.50 -2.18
N ALA A 111 -7.67 29.51 -2.57
CA ALA A 111 -7.40 29.19 -3.97
C ALA A 111 -8.69 28.82 -4.72
N LEU A 112 -9.55 27.97 -4.13
CA LEU A 112 -10.83 27.59 -4.74
C LEU A 112 -11.82 28.76 -4.79
N ASP A 113 -11.87 29.58 -3.74
CA ASP A 113 -12.76 30.74 -3.67
C ASP A 113 -12.34 31.80 -4.73
N ALA A 114 -11.03 31.97 -4.98
CA ALA A 114 -10.50 32.84 -6.02
C ALA A 114 -10.69 32.27 -7.44
N LEU A 115 -10.63 30.95 -7.60
CA LEU A 115 -10.77 30.28 -8.90
C LEU A 115 -12.22 30.21 -9.39
N GLY A 116 -13.20 30.20 -8.47
CA GLY A 116 -14.63 30.10 -8.79
C GLY A 116 -15.11 31.09 -9.85
N PRO A 117 -14.94 32.42 -9.65
CA PRO A 117 -15.35 33.42 -10.64
C PRO A 117 -14.65 33.28 -12.00
N VAL A 118 -13.42 32.76 -12.03
CA VAL A 118 -12.66 32.54 -13.27
C VAL A 118 -13.29 31.40 -14.07
N VAL A 119 -13.63 30.30 -13.40
CA VAL A 119 -14.35 29.16 -14.00
C VAL A 119 -15.75 29.58 -14.45
N ASP A 120 -16.46 30.38 -13.65
CA ASP A 120 -17.81 30.84 -13.99
C ASP A 120 -17.82 31.80 -15.19
N GLY A 121 -16.74 32.55 -15.41
CA GLY A 121 -16.56 33.44 -16.55
C GLY A 121 -16.19 32.73 -17.86
N ASP A 122 -15.65 31.51 -17.77
CA ASP A 122 -15.25 30.69 -18.92
C ASP A 122 -15.58 29.19 -18.69
N PRO A 123 -16.89 28.85 -18.62
CA PRO A 123 -17.34 27.50 -18.23
C PRO A 123 -17.09 26.43 -19.29
N ASP A 124 -16.64 26.81 -20.48
CA ASP A 124 -16.36 25.90 -21.59
C ASP A 124 -14.87 25.55 -21.70
N ASN A 125 -14.00 26.21 -20.93
CA ASN A 125 -12.57 25.96 -20.92
C ASN A 125 -12.22 24.67 -20.18
N ILE A 126 -12.03 23.61 -20.94
CA ILE A 126 -11.77 22.26 -20.43
C ILE A 126 -10.54 22.20 -19.52
N GLU A 127 -9.44 22.86 -19.90
CA GLU A 127 -8.22 22.83 -19.11
C GLU A 127 -8.40 23.56 -17.77
N LEU A 128 -9.16 24.66 -17.75
CA LEU A 128 -9.52 25.37 -16.52
C LEU A 128 -10.45 24.53 -15.62
N LEU A 129 -11.43 23.84 -16.21
CA LEU A 129 -12.28 22.90 -15.49
C LEU A 129 -11.46 21.74 -14.89
N ILE A 130 -10.48 21.21 -15.63
CA ILE A 130 -9.57 20.15 -15.15
C ILE A 130 -8.75 20.66 -13.97
N ALA A 131 -8.15 21.85 -14.11
CA ALA A 131 -7.36 22.46 -13.04
C ALA A 131 -8.19 22.67 -11.77
N SER A 132 -9.41 23.20 -11.91
CA SER A 132 -10.37 23.36 -10.82
C SER A 132 -10.75 22.02 -10.18
N ALA A 133 -11.06 21.00 -11.00
CA ALA A 133 -11.44 19.69 -10.50
C ALA A 133 -10.30 19.00 -9.73
N LYS A 134 -9.05 19.11 -10.21
CA LYS A 134 -7.85 18.63 -9.49
C LYS A 134 -7.67 19.37 -8.16
N LEU A 135 -7.85 20.68 -8.13
CA LEU A 135 -7.77 21.47 -6.90
C LEU A 135 -8.88 21.09 -5.91
N HIS A 136 -10.10 20.84 -6.39
CA HIS A 136 -11.18 20.31 -5.57
C HIS A 136 -10.83 18.94 -4.96
N VAL A 137 -10.18 18.04 -5.72
CA VAL A 137 -9.67 16.77 -5.18
C VAL A 137 -8.63 17.01 -4.09
N GLN A 138 -7.65 17.88 -4.34
CA GLN A 138 -6.59 18.21 -3.38
C GLN A 138 -7.16 18.81 -2.08
N ALA A 139 -8.21 19.63 -2.19
CA ALA A 139 -8.93 20.23 -1.06
C ALA A 139 -9.93 19.28 -0.37
N GLY A 140 -10.04 18.01 -0.81
CA GLY A 140 -11.01 17.05 -0.29
C GLY A 140 -12.48 17.36 -0.63
N ARG A 141 -12.74 18.32 -1.54
CA ARG A 141 -14.08 18.73 -1.98
C ARG A 141 -14.58 17.85 -3.13
N PHE A 142 -14.74 16.55 -2.86
CA PHE A 142 -15.07 15.54 -3.88
C PHE A 142 -16.40 15.76 -4.62
N LYS A 143 -17.39 16.41 -3.99
CA LYS A 143 -18.65 16.75 -4.67
C LYS A 143 -18.43 17.75 -5.82
N GLY A 144 -17.58 18.75 -5.61
CA GLY A 144 -17.24 19.74 -6.64
C GLY A 144 -16.41 19.10 -7.76
N ALA A 145 -15.41 18.30 -7.38
CA ALA A 145 -14.59 17.54 -8.34
C ALA A 145 -15.44 16.62 -9.23
N ASP A 146 -16.38 15.86 -8.67
CA ASP A 146 -17.28 14.96 -9.42
C ASP A 146 -18.18 15.73 -10.40
N LYS A 147 -18.72 16.88 -9.98
CA LYS A 147 -19.54 17.75 -10.85
C LYS A 147 -18.73 18.28 -12.04
N LEU A 148 -17.54 18.81 -11.79
CA LEU A 148 -16.66 19.35 -12.83
C LEU A 148 -16.19 18.26 -13.79
N ALA A 149 -15.78 17.10 -13.26
CA ALA A 149 -15.37 15.97 -14.09
C ALA A 149 -16.49 15.46 -15.01
N LYS A 150 -17.74 15.44 -14.53
CA LYS A 150 -18.90 15.11 -15.38
C LYS A 150 -19.13 16.14 -16.48
N SER A 151 -19.01 17.44 -16.17
CA SER A 151 -19.13 18.51 -17.17
C SER A 151 -18.03 18.43 -18.24
N ILE A 152 -16.80 18.05 -17.86
CA ILE A 152 -15.74 17.76 -18.82
C ILE A 152 -16.13 16.60 -19.74
N LEU A 153 -16.64 15.50 -19.19
CA LEU A 153 -17.03 14.32 -19.98
C LEU A 153 -18.26 14.53 -20.88
N GLU A 154 -19.13 15.50 -20.56
CA GLU A 154 -20.23 15.92 -21.46
C GLU A 154 -19.69 16.55 -22.76
N LYS A 155 -18.52 17.19 -22.68
CA LYS A 155 -17.85 17.86 -23.81
C LYS A 155 -16.83 16.95 -24.49
N GLU A 156 -16.05 16.23 -23.68
CA GLU A 156 -14.97 15.33 -24.10
C GLU A 156 -15.08 13.96 -23.39
N PRO A 157 -15.88 13.02 -23.93
CA PRO A 157 -16.14 11.73 -23.28
C PRO A 157 -14.89 10.86 -23.04
N GLU A 158 -13.83 11.07 -23.83
CA GLU A 158 -12.58 10.32 -23.78
C GLU A 158 -11.48 11.03 -22.98
N ARG A 159 -11.81 12.08 -22.22
CA ARG A 159 -10.81 12.82 -21.45
C ARG A 159 -10.35 12.01 -20.23
N ALA A 160 -9.19 11.36 -20.35
CA ALA A 160 -8.62 10.44 -19.35
C ALA A 160 -8.61 10.99 -17.92
N VAL A 161 -8.16 12.24 -17.76
CA VAL A 161 -8.07 12.91 -16.45
C VAL A 161 -9.43 13.06 -15.76
N ALA A 162 -10.52 13.27 -16.50
CA ALA A 162 -11.86 13.37 -15.92
C ALA A 162 -12.34 12.00 -15.39
N HIS A 163 -12.05 10.91 -16.10
CA HIS A 163 -12.29 9.56 -15.59
C HIS A 163 -11.47 9.26 -14.34
N ALA A 164 -10.20 9.71 -14.28
CA ALA A 164 -9.35 9.56 -13.11
C ALA A 164 -9.89 10.33 -11.88
N ILE A 165 -10.39 11.55 -12.08
CA ILE A 165 -11.02 12.34 -11.02
C ILE A 165 -12.29 11.65 -10.50
N ILE A 166 -13.14 11.15 -11.40
CA ILE A 166 -14.34 10.38 -11.00
C ILE A 166 -13.95 9.13 -10.22
N ALA A 167 -12.89 8.43 -10.64
CA ALA A 167 -12.39 7.26 -9.92
C ALA A 167 -11.96 7.61 -8.48
N GLU A 168 -11.26 8.72 -8.28
CA GLU A 168 -10.93 9.20 -6.93
C GLU A 168 -12.19 9.55 -6.14
N CYS A 169 -13.15 10.25 -6.73
CA CYS A 169 -14.43 10.58 -6.07
C CYS A 169 -15.25 9.34 -5.69
N LEU A 170 -15.19 8.27 -6.48
CA LEU A 170 -15.82 6.97 -6.18
C LEU A 170 -15.08 6.24 -5.05
N PHE A 171 -13.74 6.26 -5.06
CA PHE A 171 -12.92 5.69 -3.98
C PHE A 171 -13.25 6.31 -2.63
N GLN A 172 -13.40 7.63 -2.57
CA GLN A 172 -13.75 8.36 -1.34
C GLN A 172 -15.15 8.03 -0.82
N ARG A 173 -16.06 7.61 -1.72
CA ARG A 173 -17.38 7.08 -1.39
C ARG A 173 -17.39 5.59 -1.07
N ALA A 174 -16.21 4.96 -1.00
CA ALA A 174 -16.02 3.51 -0.82
C ALA A 174 -16.66 2.63 -1.91
N GLN A 175 -16.90 3.19 -3.11
CA GLN A 175 -17.39 2.47 -4.28
C GLN A 175 -16.19 1.91 -5.07
N PHE A 176 -15.54 0.90 -4.50
CA PHE A 176 -14.20 0.46 -4.93
C PHE A 176 -14.22 -0.22 -6.31
N GLU A 177 -15.26 -0.99 -6.61
CA GLU A 177 -15.42 -1.69 -7.88
C GLU A 177 -15.59 -0.70 -9.04
N GLU A 178 -16.45 0.31 -8.88
CA GLU A 178 -16.64 1.36 -9.86
C GLU A 178 -15.41 2.26 -9.99
N ALA A 179 -14.77 2.60 -8.87
CA ALA A 179 -13.52 3.36 -8.87
C ALA A 179 -12.40 2.64 -9.63
N MET A 180 -12.30 1.32 -9.46
CA MET A 180 -11.34 0.48 -10.18
C MET A 180 -11.64 0.49 -11.68
N LYS A 181 -12.90 0.30 -12.08
CA LYS A 181 -13.32 0.37 -13.49
C LYS A 181 -12.96 1.72 -14.12
N LYS A 182 -13.27 2.82 -13.45
CA LYS A 182 -12.96 4.18 -13.94
C LYS A 182 -11.47 4.48 -13.99
N SER A 183 -10.68 3.95 -13.05
CA SER A 183 -9.22 4.05 -13.10
C SER A 183 -8.64 3.31 -14.30
N LEU A 184 -9.13 2.09 -14.58
CA LEU A 184 -8.70 1.30 -15.74
C LEU A 184 -9.09 1.97 -17.07
N GLU A 185 -10.28 2.56 -17.14
CA GLU A 185 -10.73 3.36 -18.28
C GLU A 185 -9.79 4.57 -18.51
N ALA A 186 -9.49 5.35 -17.46
CA ALA A 186 -8.54 6.45 -17.54
C ALA A 186 -7.15 6.00 -18.04
N ILE A 187 -6.63 4.87 -17.52
CA ILE A 187 -5.35 4.31 -17.96
C ILE A 187 -5.37 3.86 -19.43
N SER A 188 -6.51 3.33 -19.90
CA SER A 188 -6.65 2.91 -21.29
C SER A 188 -6.66 4.09 -22.27
N LEU A 189 -7.18 5.23 -21.83
CA LEU A 189 -7.22 6.49 -22.59
C LEU A 189 -5.86 7.20 -22.55
N ASP A 190 -5.23 7.27 -21.38
CA ASP A 190 -3.87 7.81 -21.23
C ASP A 190 -3.09 7.08 -20.12
N LYS A 191 -1.99 6.43 -20.53
CA LYS A 191 -1.06 5.68 -19.65
C LYS A 191 -0.07 6.56 -18.87
N ASN A 192 -0.08 7.87 -19.12
CA ASN A 192 0.82 8.85 -18.51
C ASN A 192 0.15 9.66 -17.40
N GLU A 193 -1.15 9.48 -17.16
CA GLU A 193 -1.85 10.05 -16.01
C GLU A 193 -1.48 9.29 -14.72
N SER A 194 -0.94 10.00 -13.71
CA SER A 194 -0.48 9.39 -12.46
C SER A 194 -1.62 9.01 -11.51
N MET A 195 -2.67 9.85 -11.47
CA MET A 195 -3.81 9.73 -10.56
C MET A 195 -4.53 8.37 -10.61
N PRO A 196 -4.88 7.77 -11.76
CA PRO A 196 -5.59 6.49 -11.76
C PRO A 196 -4.75 5.33 -11.22
N TYR A 197 -3.43 5.33 -11.42
CA TYR A 197 -2.54 4.34 -10.80
C TYR A 197 -2.47 4.50 -9.28
N LEU A 198 -2.44 5.74 -8.79
CA LEU A 198 -2.52 6.05 -7.37
C LEU A 198 -3.84 5.54 -6.78
N THR A 199 -4.98 5.81 -7.44
CA THR A 199 -6.30 5.35 -7.01
C THR A 199 -6.38 3.82 -6.95
N LEU A 200 -5.89 3.10 -7.97
CA LEU A 200 -5.77 1.63 -7.93
C LEU A 200 -4.93 1.16 -6.74
N GLY A 201 -3.79 1.81 -6.49
CA GLY A 201 -2.94 1.50 -5.35
C GLY A 201 -3.65 1.64 -4.01
N LYS A 202 -4.45 2.70 -3.82
CA LYS A 202 -5.29 2.87 -2.63
C LYS A 202 -6.36 1.78 -2.51
N ILE A 203 -7.01 1.41 -3.62
CA ILE A 203 -8.03 0.35 -3.65
C ILE A 203 -7.42 -0.98 -3.21
N TYR A 204 -6.29 -1.38 -3.80
CA TYR A 204 -5.58 -2.60 -3.44
C TYR A 204 -5.14 -2.61 -1.97
N LEU A 205 -4.64 -1.48 -1.46
CA LEU A 205 -4.34 -1.33 -0.03
C LEU A 205 -5.56 -1.57 0.86
N ARG A 206 -6.73 -1.02 0.51
CA ARG A 206 -7.97 -1.22 1.27
C ARG A 206 -8.44 -2.67 1.24
N LYS A 207 -8.17 -3.38 0.14
CA LYS A 207 -8.41 -4.83 -0.01
C LYS A 207 -7.32 -5.71 0.61
N ARG A 208 -6.23 -5.11 1.13
CA ARG A 208 -5.03 -5.80 1.64
C ARG A 208 -4.29 -6.60 0.57
N GLU A 209 -4.48 -6.25 -0.70
CA GLU A 209 -3.84 -6.82 -1.89
C GLU A 209 -2.49 -6.11 -2.13
N TYR A 210 -1.53 -6.34 -1.22
CA TYR A 210 -0.29 -5.57 -1.19
C TYR A 210 0.65 -5.85 -2.38
N GLN A 211 0.59 -7.06 -2.95
CA GLN A 211 1.42 -7.44 -4.10
C GLN A 211 0.98 -6.72 -5.37
N GLU A 212 -0.31 -6.42 -5.47
CA GLU A 212 -0.96 -5.69 -6.55
C GLU A 212 -0.82 -4.17 -6.36
N ALA A 213 -0.87 -3.69 -5.10
CA ALA A 213 -0.75 -2.26 -4.79
C ALA A 213 0.61 -1.67 -5.17
N LEU A 214 1.71 -2.37 -4.88
CA LEU A 214 3.05 -1.79 -5.01
C LEU A 214 3.46 -1.46 -6.46
N PRO A 215 3.22 -2.33 -7.47
CA PRO A 215 3.55 -2.03 -8.87
C PRO A 215 2.83 -0.80 -9.41
N VAL A 216 1.52 -0.64 -9.12
CA VAL A 216 0.74 0.52 -9.59
C VAL A 216 1.16 1.80 -8.87
N LEU A 217 1.43 1.75 -7.56
CA LEU A 217 1.96 2.90 -6.83
C LEU A 217 3.35 3.33 -7.33
N LYS A 218 4.24 2.37 -7.66
CA LYS A 218 5.53 2.67 -8.28
C LYS A 218 5.37 3.32 -9.65
N LYS A 219 4.36 2.92 -10.44
CA LYS A 219 4.05 3.57 -11.72
C LYS A 219 3.53 4.99 -11.50
N ALA A 220 2.66 5.21 -10.52
CA ALA A 220 2.21 6.56 -10.14
C ALA A 220 3.40 7.45 -9.73
N ALA A 221 4.33 6.95 -8.90
CA ALA A 221 5.50 7.71 -8.44
C ALA A 221 6.49 8.03 -9.57
N ARG A 222 6.60 7.18 -10.60
CA ARG A 222 7.42 7.48 -11.79
C ARG A 222 6.80 8.57 -12.67
N LEU A 223 5.47 8.64 -12.73
CA LEU A 223 4.76 9.65 -13.51
C LEU A 223 4.69 10.99 -12.77
N ASP A 224 4.54 10.94 -11.44
CA ASP A 224 4.51 12.11 -10.57
C ASP A 224 5.28 11.81 -9.28
N GLY A 225 6.57 12.11 -9.31
CA GLY A 225 7.48 11.89 -8.18
C GLY A 225 7.31 12.92 -7.06
N LYS A 226 6.54 13.99 -7.28
CA LYS A 226 6.30 15.05 -6.29
C LYS A 226 4.99 14.87 -5.54
N ASN A 227 4.28 13.76 -5.75
CA ASN A 227 3.04 13.49 -5.05
C ASN A 227 3.29 12.84 -3.67
N PRO A 228 3.10 13.55 -2.54
CA PRO A 228 3.34 12.99 -1.21
C PRO A 228 2.40 11.84 -0.88
N VAL A 229 1.18 11.84 -1.44
CA VAL A 229 0.17 10.79 -1.21
C VAL A 229 0.69 9.45 -1.74
N THR A 230 1.27 9.43 -2.94
CA THR A 230 1.80 8.20 -3.56
C THR A 230 2.88 7.56 -2.69
N TRP A 231 3.85 8.36 -2.24
CA TRP A 231 4.94 7.90 -1.38
C TRP A 231 4.42 7.40 -0.02
N ALA A 232 3.44 8.08 0.57
CA ALA A 232 2.83 7.64 1.82
C ALA A 232 2.04 6.33 1.65
N GLN A 233 1.32 6.12 0.54
CA GLN A 233 0.66 4.85 0.26
C GLN A 233 1.70 3.72 0.11
N MET A 234 2.83 3.96 -0.58
CA MET A 234 3.93 2.99 -0.65
C MET A 234 4.51 2.68 0.73
N SER A 235 4.69 3.69 1.58
CA SER A 235 5.10 3.48 2.97
C SER A 235 4.13 2.57 3.72
N SER A 236 2.82 2.77 3.55
CA SER A 236 1.79 1.91 4.15
C SER A 236 1.87 0.47 3.63
N VAL A 237 2.07 0.25 2.33
CA VAL A 237 2.30 -1.10 1.77
C VAL A 237 3.51 -1.77 2.42
N TYR A 238 4.61 -1.04 2.56
CA TYR A 238 5.83 -1.58 3.16
C TYR A 238 5.68 -1.90 4.65
N ILE A 239 4.94 -1.08 5.41
CA ILE A 239 4.60 -1.37 6.81
C ILE A 239 3.79 -2.67 6.91
N ASN A 240 2.77 -2.83 6.07
CA ASN A 240 1.89 -4.00 6.09
C ASN A 240 2.53 -5.28 5.52
N THR A 241 3.72 -5.17 4.94
CA THR A 241 4.53 -6.29 4.45
C THR A 241 5.84 -6.44 5.23
N ASP A 242 5.92 -5.84 6.42
CA ASP A 242 7.05 -5.90 7.35
C ASP A 242 8.40 -5.40 6.79
N GLN A 243 8.38 -4.63 5.70
CA GLN A 243 9.55 -4.03 5.07
C GLN A 243 9.84 -2.63 5.63
N TYR A 244 10.08 -2.54 6.94
CA TYR A 244 10.11 -1.26 7.66
C TYR A 244 11.18 -0.27 7.17
N ASP A 245 12.36 -0.74 6.74
CA ASP A 245 13.39 0.15 6.17
C ASP A 245 12.92 0.83 4.88
N LYS A 246 12.21 0.10 4.01
CA LYS A 246 11.63 0.68 2.79
C LYS A 246 10.45 1.59 3.12
N ALA A 247 9.69 1.29 4.17
CA ALA A 247 8.64 2.18 4.65
C ALA A 247 9.24 3.52 5.11
N LEU A 248 10.34 3.51 5.87
CA LEU A 248 11.01 4.72 6.30
C LEU A 248 11.51 5.57 5.12
N LEU A 249 12.08 4.94 4.08
CA LEU A 249 12.51 5.65 2.87
C LEU A 249 11.31 6.28 2.13
N ALA A 250 10.23 5.52 1.93
CA ALA A 250 9.02 6.03 1.27
C ALA A 250 8.33 7.14 2.09
N GLY A 251 8.27 7.01 3.42
CA GLY A 251 7.73 8.05 4.30
C GLY A 251 8.55 9.33 4.26
N LYS A 252 9.89 9.23 4.19
CA LYS A 252 10.77 10.40 4.03
C LYS A 252 10.58 11.07 2.66
N ALA A 253 10.49 10.29 1.59
CA ALA A 253 10.19 10.83 0.25
C ALA A 253 8.84 11.58 0.20
N ALA A 254 7.84 11.11 0.94
CA ALA A 254 6.58 11.85 1.08
C ALA A 254 6.78 13.21 1.78
N LEU A 255 7.65 13.29 2.78
CA LEU A 255 7.96 14.54 3.49
C LEU A 255 8.91 15.47 2.72
N GLU A 256 9.75 14.92 1.83
CA GLU A 256 10.51 15.73 0.87
C GLU A 256 9.58 16.43 -0.13
N ALA A 257 8.48 15.77 -0.51
CA ALA A 257 7.45 16.33 -1.39
C ALA A 257 6.53 17.33 -0.67
N ASP A 258 6.09 17.01 0.56
CA ASP A 258 5.32 17.92 1.42
C ASP A 258 5.77 17.76 2.89
N PRO A 259 6.57 18.70 3.42
CA PRO A 259 7.08 18.65 4.80
C PRO A 259 5.99 18.63 5.89
N ASN A 260 4.76 19.01 5.54
CA ASN A 260 3.60 19.06 6.42
C ASN A 260 2.60 17.91 6.16
N TYR A 261 3.00 16.87 5.43
CA TYR A 261 2.13 15.74 5.13
C TYR A 261 1.93 14.81 6.34
N ALA A 262 0.89 15.08 7.13
CA ALA A 262 0.59 14.38 8.39
C ALA A 262 0.61 12.84 8.30
N ALA A 263 0.07 12.26 7.22
CA ALA A 263 0.02 10.81 7.03
C ALA A 263 1.42 10.17 6.87
N ALA A 264 2.40 10.91 6.35
CA ALA A 264 3.77 10.41 6.29
C ALA A 264 4.41 10.32 7.67
N TYR A 265 4.22 11.33 8.53
CA TYR A 265 4.65 11.26 9.93
C TYR A 265 3.98 10.10 10.67
N PHE A 266 2.68 9.87 10.47
CA PHE A 266 1.98 8.73 11.05
C PHE A 266 2.63 7.39 10.62
N ASN A 267 2.88 7.22 9.32
CA ASN A 267 3.51 6.01 8.79
C ASN A 267 4.94 5.83 9.32
N LEU A 268 5.74 6.89 9.38
CA LEU A 268 7.08 6.87 9.97
C LEU A 268 7.02 6.45 11.44
N ALA A 269 6.06 6.97 12.21
CA ALA A 269 5.87 6.62 13.61
C ALA A 269 5.61 5.11 13.78
N VAL A 270 4.71 4.55 12.97
CA VAL A 270 4.42 3.11 12.98
C VAL A 270 5.65 2.28 12.56
N ALA A 271 6.39 2.73 11.54
CA ALA A 271 7.60 2.04 11.09
C ALA A 271 8.71 2.05 12.17
N TYR A 272 8.94 3.18 12.83
CA TYR A 272 9.90 3.27 13.96
C TYR A 272 9.45 2.45 15.16
N PHE A 273 8.14 2.44 15.47
CA PHE A 273 7.58 1.57 16.51
C PHE A 273 7.91 0.11 16.24
N LYS A 274 7.68 -0.36 15.00
CA LYS A 274 8.00 -1.74 14.58
C LYS A 274 9.49 -2.07 14.59
N LYS A 275 10.34 -1.05 14.51
CA LYS A 275 11.80 -1.18 14.64
C LYS A 275 12.31 -0.99 16.07
N GLU A 276 11.41 -0.88 17.05
CA GLU A 276 11.74 -0.66 18.46
C GLU A 276 12.51 0.65 18.73
N ASP A 277 12.36 1.66 17.85
CA ASP A 277 12.95 2.99 18.01
C ASP A 277 11.94 3.95 18.68
N ALA A 278 11.88 3.89 20.01
CA ALA A 278 10.89 4.62 20.80
C ALA A 278 10.96 6.16 20.61
N PRO A 279 12.13 6.83 20.69
CA PRO A 279 12.19 8.28 20.56
C PRO A 279 11.65 8.77 19.21
N ARG A 280 12.02 8.11 18.11
CA ARG A 280 11.53 8.51 16.79
C ARG A 280 10.07 8.15 16.57
N ALA A 281 9.58 7.04 17.10
CA ALA A 281 8.17 6.68 17.02
C ALA A 281 7.28 7.74 17.69
N ILE A 282 7.65 8.18 18.90
CA ILE A 282 6.89 9.16 19.68
C ILE A 282 6.94 10.54 19.02
N ALA A 283 8.12 11.02 18.63
CA ALA A 283 8.24 12.33 17.98
C ALA A 283 7.42 12.42 16.67
N ASN A 284 7.41 11.35 15.86
CA ASN A 284 6.64 11.33 14.62
C ASN A 284 5.13 11.25 14.86
N ILE A 285 4.65 10.49 15.85
CA ILE A 285 3.19 10.42 16.11
C ILE A 285 2.67 11.74 16.69
N GLU A 286 3.47 12.46 17.48
CA GLU A 286 3.13 13.79 17.99
C GLU A 286 3.09 14.84 16.87
N LYS A 287 4.05 14.81 15.95
CA LYS A 287 4.05 15.68 14.78
C LYS A 287 2.84 15.42 13.88
N ALA A 288 2.49 14.14 13.67
CA ALA A 288 1.27 13.76 12.94
C ALA A 288 0.01 14.31 13.64
N GLU A 289 -0.11 14.13 14.96
CA GLU A 289 -1.24 14.63 15.75
C GLU A 289 -1.40 16.16 15.62
N ALA A 290 -0.31 16.92 15.73
CA ALA A 290 -0.33 18.37 15.61
C ALA A 290 -0.84 18.82 14.23
N LEU A 291 -0.34 18.22 13.15
CA LEU A 291 -0.75 18.54 11.78
C LEU A 291 -2.21 18.17 11.50
N TYR A 292 -2.70 17.02 12.01
CA TYR A 292 -4.11 16.66 11.89
C TYR A 292 -5.02 17.60 12.68
N ARG A 293 -4.56 18.09 13.84
CA ARG A 293 -5.29 19.07 14.64
C ARG A 293 -5.41 20.42 13.92
N GLU A 294 -4.35 20.89 13.28
CA GLU A 294 -4.38 22.10 12.44
C GLU A 294 -5.39 21.99 11.29
N ARG A 295 -5.60 20.78 10.76
CA ARG A 295 -6.57 20.47 9.70
C ARG A 295 -7.99 20.19 10.22
N ALA A 296 -8.21 20.21 11.53
CA ALA A 296 -9.45 19.81 12.19
C ALA A 296 -9.91 18.36 11.88
N ASP A 297 -8.96 17.44 11.62
CA ASP A 297 -9.21 16.03 11.35
C ASP A 297 -9.31 15.23 12.67
N GLU A 298 -10.38 15.43 13.44
CA GLU A 298 -10.57 14.87 14.78
C GLU A 298 -10.45 13.33 14.84
N HIS A 299 -10.88 12.64 13.78
CA HIS A 299 -10.73 11.19 13.67
C HIS A 299 -9.25 10.77 13.70
N TRP A 300 -8.40 11.46 12.95
CA TRP A 300 -6.96 11.16 12.88
C TRP A 300 -6.22 11.62 14.13
N VAL A 301 -6.65 12.72 14.75
CA VAL A 301 -6.14 13.15 16.06
C VAL A 301 -6.37 12.04 17.11
N ALA A 302 -7.59 11.50 17.18
CA ALA A 302 -7.91 10.41 18.09
C ALA A 302 -7.07 9.15 17.82
N LEU A 303 -6.87 8.80 16.54
CA LEU A 303 -6.03 7.67 16.16
C LEU A 303 -4.55 7.88 16.54
N CYS A 304 -4.02 9.08 16.36
CA CYS A 304 -2.65 9.42 16.78
C CYS A 304 -2.49 9.27 18.29
N ARG A 305 -3.43 9.78 19.08
CA ARG A 305 -3.42 9.64 20.55
C ARG A 305 -3.48 8.19 21.00
N GLN A 306 -4.33 7.37 20.36
CA GLN A 306 -4.42 5.95 20.65
C GLN A 306 -3.09 5.23 20.36
N ASN A 307 -2.47 5.51 19.21
CA ASN A 307 -1.16 4.93 18.87
C ASN A 307 -0.07 5.42 19.82
N LYS A 308 -0.03 6.71 20.17
CA LYS A 308 0.91 7.25 21.16
C LYS A 308 0.77 6.53 22.50
N GLN A 309 -0.44 6.36 23.03
CA GLN A 309 -0.66 5.62 24.28
C GLN A 309 -0.19 4.15 24.17
N MET A 310 -0.46 3.50 23.04
CA MET A 310 0.02 2.14 22.77
C MET A 310 1.55 2.08 22.77
N PHE A 311 2.23 3.02 22.11
CA PHE A 311 3.69 3.08 22.05
C PHE A 311 4.29 3.29 23.43
N LEU A 312 3.76 4.23 24.22
CA LEU A 312 4.23 4.50 25.59
C LEU A 312 4.11 3.27 26.49
N LYS A 313 2.97 2.55 26.39
CA LYS A 313 2.76 1.31 27.14
C LYS A 313 3.75 0.22 26.73
N HIS A 314 3.96 0.03 25.43
CA HIS A 314 4.90 -0.97 24.89
C HIS A 314 6.33 -0.70 25.35
N PHE A 315 6.79 0.55 25.25
CA PHE A 315 8.14 0.97 25.66
C PHE A 315 8.31 1.21 27.17
N LYS A 316 7.23 1.11 27.95
CA LYS A 316 7.22 1.38 29.40
C LYS A 316 7.70 2.80 29.75
N ILE A 317 7.38 3.77 28.89
CA ILE A 317 7.70 5.18 29.10
C ILE A 317 6.53 5.83 29.82
N ARG A 318 6.78 6.52 30.94
CA ARG A 318 5.74 7.30 31.60
C ARG A 318 5.53 8.60 30.84
N ALA A 319 4.29 9.08 30.81
CA ALA A 319 3.97 10.31 30.10
C ALA A 319 4.75 11.52 30.64
N GLU A 320 5.04 11.54 31.95
CA GLU A 320 5.82 12.59 32.60
C GLU A 320 7.27 12.68 32.09
N ASP A 321 7.85 11.56 31.62
CA ASP A 321 9.25 11.48 31.22
C ASP A 321 9.51 12.08 29.82
N LEU A 322 8.46 12.42 29.06
CA LEU A 322 8.57 12.96 27.69
C LEU A 322 8.87 14.46 27.64
N HIS A 323 8.38 15.20 28.64
CA HIS A 323 8.50 16.66 28.73
C HIS A 323 8.88 17.05 30.16
N PRO A 324 10.12 16.78 30.59
CA PRO A 324 10.56 17.05 31.96
C PRO A 324 10.49 18.54 32.33
N GLU A 325 10.43 19.45 31.36
CA GLU A 325 10.42 20.90 31.58
C GLU A 325 9.05 21.52 31.87
N THR A 326 7.94 20.79 31.74
CA THR A 326 6.59 21.31 32.05
C THR A 326 6.11 20.96 33.46
N SER A 327 6.97 20.33 34.27
CA SER A 327 6.66 19.88 35.63
C SER A 327 7.36 20.78 36.66
N ASN A 328 6.93 22.04 36.77
CA ASN A 328 7.29 22.95 37.87
C ASN A 328 6.13 23.89 38.19
#